data_AF-A0A4Q3FY52-F1
#
_entry.id   AF-A0A4Q3FY52-F1
#
_cell.length_a   1.000
_cell.length_b   1.000
_cell.length_c   1.000
_cell.angle_alpha   90.00
_cell.angle_beta   90.00
_cell.angle_gamma   90.00
#
_symmetry.space_group_name_H-M   'P 1'
#
loop_
_entity.id
_entity.type
_entity.pdbx_description
1 polymer ?
#
loop_
_entity_poly.entity_id
_entity_poly.type
_entity_poly.pdbx_seq_one_letter_code
_entity_poly.pdbx_strand_id
1 'polypeptide(L)'
;MRLVKSRAAVLMCGVALGVVGTQGALAQTSNVNASNVTVLARLVIGAGAPKVAIDTPQAVTVVNQADIDTLQATSISDVLETVPGVTIIGSERILGESFNIRGIGSAETSGDESRIIVNVDGAKKFYEQYRMGSFFSDPELYKQVEVLRGPASSTLYG
;
A
#
# COMPACT_ATOMS: atom_id res chain seq x y z
N MET A 1 46.02 -70.66 -11.94
CA MET A 1 45.31 -70.66 -13.24
C MET A 1 43.81 -70.68 -12.95
N ARG A 2 43.02 -69.99 -13.77
CA ARG A 2 41.72 -69.32 -13.50
C ARG A 2 40.50 -70.25 -13.31
N LEU A 3 39.36 -69.62 -12.94
CA LEU A 3 37.92 -70.02 -13.06
C LEU A 3 37.36 -70.84 -11.87
N VAL A 4 36.10 -70.75 -11.38
CA VAL A 4 34.88 -70.01 -11.75
C VAL A 4 33.81 -70.10 -10.62
N LYS A 5 33.04 -69.01 -10.45
CA LYS A 5 31.60 -68.83 -10.10
C LYS A 5 30.74 -69.98 -9.50
N SER A 6 29.97 -69.67 -8.46
CA SER A 6 28.46 -69.73 -8.38
C SER A 6 27.99 -69.68 -6.90
N ARG A 7 27.35 -68.59 -6.44
CA ARG A 7 25.90 -68.36 -6.20
C ARG A 7 25.09 -69.59 -5.75
N ALA A 8 24.66 -69.62 -4.48
CA ALA A 8 23.24 -69.53 -4.07
C ALA A 8 23.02 -69.94 -2.58
N ALA A 9 22.09 -69.22 -1.95
CA ALA A 9 21.20 -69.59 -0.84
C ALA A 9 21.81 -69.87 0.55
N VAL A 10 21.67 -68.92 1.49
CA VAL A 10 20.60 -68.83 2.51
C VAL A 10 20.86 -69.75 3.70
N LEU A 11 21.26 -69.16 4.83
CA LEU A 11 20.71 -69.37 6.18
C LEU A 11 21.61 -68.71 7.23
N MET A 12 21.05 -67.82 8.03
CA MET A 12 20.98 -68.00 9.50
C MET A 12 20.53 -66.70 10.18
N CYS A 13 19.37 -66.81 10.83
CA CYS A 13 19.05 -66.34 12.17
C CYS A 13 19.58 -64.98 12.68
N GLY A 14 18.65 -64.22 13.26
CA GLY A 14 18.88 -63.66 14.59
C GLY A 14 18.65 -62.16 14.73
N VAL A 15 17.49 -61.81 15.28
CA VAL A 15 17.29 -60.79 16.32
C VAL A 15 18.16 -59.52 16.24
N ALA A 16 17.53 -58.40 15.87
CA ALA A 16 17.66 -57.16 16.63
C ALA A 16 16.52 -56.21 16.27
N LEU A 17 15.57 -56.05 17.20
CA LEU A 17 14.80 -54.82 17.34
C LEU A 17 15.81 -53.66 17.44
N GLY A 18 15.67 -52.64 16.60
CA GLY A 18 16.46 -51.43 16.72
C GLY A 18 16.10 -50.42 15.65
N VAL A 19 15.79 -49.20 16.09
CA VAL A 19 15.43 -48.01 15.31
C VAL A 19 13.94 -47.89 14.98
N VAL A 20 13.21 -47.42 16.01
CA VAL A 20 12.03 -46.57 15.84
C VAL A 20 12.33 -45.51 14.81
N GLY A 21 11.48 -45.43 13.79
CA GLY A 21 11.63 -44.55 12.65
C GLY A 21 11.70 -43.08 13.06
N THR A 22 12.86 -42.48 12.81
CA THR A 22 12.94 -41.07 12.46
C THR A 22 12.32 -40.90 11.08
N GLN A 23 10.99 -40.72 11.05
CA GLN A 23 10.36 -40.13 9.88
C GLN A 23 10.89 -38.70 9.77
N GLY A 24 12.00 -38.55 9.06
CA GLY A 24 12.39 -37.28 8.49
C GLY A 24 11.26 -36.84 7.59
N ALA A 25 10.51 -35.84 8.04
CA ALA A 25 9.59 -35.11 7.19
C ALA A 25 10.40 -34.62 6.00
N LEU A 26 10.19 -35.24 4.84
CA LEU A 26 10.56 -34.68 3.56
C LEU A 26 9.73 -33.41 3.43
N ALA A 27 10.28 -32.29 3.89
CA ALA A 27 9.79 -30.97 3.54
C ALA A 27 9.83 -30.91 2.02
N GLN A 28 8.66 -31.05 1.39
CA GLN A 28 8.50 -30.72 -0.02
C GLN A 28 8.92 -29.27 -0.17
N THR A 29 10.13 -29.07 -0.69
CA THR A 29 10.55 -27.80 -1.23
C THR A 29 9.65 -27.54 -2.43
N SER A 30 8.51 -26.92 -2.16
CA SER A 30 7.70 -26.26 -3.18
C SER A 30 8.60 -25.23 -3.83
N ASN A 31 9.18 -25.61 -4.97
CA ASN A 31 9.80 -24.68 -5.91
C ASN A 31 8.69 -23.73 -6.35
N VAL A 32 8.56 -22.61 -5.65
CA VAL A 32 7.79 -21.47 -6.12
C VAL A 32 8.56 -20.97 -7.33
N ASN A 33 8.06 -21.32 -8.51
CA ASN A 33 8.55 -20.81 -9.78
C ASN A 33 8.63 -19.28 -9.70
N ALA A 34 9.86 -18.75 -9.57
CA ALA A 34 10.16 -17.32 -9.57
C ALA A 34 9.82 -16.63 -10.91
N SER A 35 9.38 -17.40 -11.92
CA SER A 35 9.04 -16.93 -13.26
C SER A 35 7.59 -16.43 -13.41
N ASN A 36 6.74 -16.55 -12.39
CA ASN A 36 5.34 -16.09 -12.43
C ASN A 36 5.03 -15.05 -11.34
N VAL A 37 5.92 -14.07 -11.14
CA VAL A 37 5.60 -12.91 -10.29
C VAL A 37 4.70 -11.98 -11.09
N THR A 38 3.40 -12.00 -10.80
CA THR A 38 2.45 -11.03 -11.36
C THR A 38 2.57 -9.74 -10.58
N VAL A 39 3.10 -8.68 -11.21
CA VAL A 39 3.15 -7.35 -10.61
C VAL A 39 1.74 -6.80 -10.59
N LEU A 40 1.22 -6.52 -9.39
CA LEU A 40 -0.10 -5.94 -9.23
C LEU A 40 -0.11 -4.49 -9.69
N ALA A 41 -1.18 -4.10 -10.38
CA ALA A 41 -1.43 -2.70 -10.69
C ALA A 41 -1.77 -1.92 -9.40
N ARG A 42 -1.56 -0.61 -9.43
CA ARG A 42 -1.80 0.26 -8.26
C ARG A 42 -3.27 0.18 -7.84
N LEU A 43 -3.48 -0.21 -6.60
CA LEU A 43 -4.80 -0.31 -6.00
C LEU A 43 -5.19 1.04 -5.37
N VAL A 44 -6.43 1.43 -5.61
CA VAL A 44 -7.10 2.56 -4.98
C VAL A 44 -8.09 2.00 -3.98
N ILE A 45 -7.98 2.44 -2.73
CA ILE A 45 -8.85 2.02 -1.64
C ILE A 45 -9.92 3.08 -1.46
N GLY A 46 -10.93 3.00 -2.33
CA GLY A 46 -12.12 3.83 -2.27
C GLY A 46 -13.17 3.30 -1.27
N ALA A 47 -14.31 4.00 -1.13
CA ALA A 47 -15.49 3.41 -0.51
C ALA A 47 -15.96 2.19 -1.34
N GLY A 48 -15.78 0.97 -0.80
CA GLY A 48 -16.13 -0.28 -1.47
C GLY A 48 -14.96 -1.26 -1.60
N ALA A 49 -14.97 -2.08 -2.66
CA ALA A 49 -13.91 -3.05 -2.93
C ALA A 49 -12.68 -2.36 -3.55
N PRO A 50 -11.45 -2.84 -3.27
CA PRO A 50 -10.24 -2.33 -3.90
C PRO A 50 -10.33 -2.42 -5.43
N LYS A 51 -10.02 -1.33 -6.12
CA LYS A 51 -10.03 -1.26 -7.59
C LYS A 51 -8.69 -0.78 -8.13
N VAL A 52 -8.38 -1.16 -9.37
CA VAL A 52 -7.25 -0.58 -10.09
C VAL A 52 -7.61 0.83 -10.51
N ALA A 53 -6.65 1.76 -10.45
CA ALA A 53 -6.88 3.16 -10.80
C ALA A 53 -7.52 3.36 -12.19
N ILE A 54 -7.20 2.51 -13.17
CA ILE A 54 -7.75 2.58 -14.54
C ILE A 54 -9.24 2.21 -14.64
N ASP A 55 -9.73 1.38 -13.71
CA ASP A 55 -11.10 0.88 -13.70
C ASP A 55 -12.05 1.76 -12.87
N THR A 56 -11.54 2.88 -12.35
CA THR A 56 -12.31 3.82 -11.53
C THR A 56 -12.81 4.97 -12.42
N PRO A 57 -14.12 5.28 -12.45
CA PRO A 57 -14.68 6.35 -13.30
C PRO A 57 -14.37 7.76 -12.79
N GLN A 58 -13.28 7.93 -12.04
CA GLN A 58 -12.87 9.16 -11.39
C GLN A 58 -11.37 9.37 -11.56
N ALA A 59 -10.95 10.64 -11.63
CA ALA A 59 -9.54 10.99 -11.64
C ALA A 59 -8.94 10.78 -10.25
N VAL A 60 -8.26 9.66 -10.06
CA VAL A 60 -7.56 9.32 -8.82
C VAL A 60 -6.05 9.36 -9.04
N THR A 61 -5.33 10.03 -8.15
CA THR A 61 -3.88 9.88 -8.02
C THR A 61 -3.58 9.25 -6.68
N VAL A 62 -2.69 8.27 -6.70
CA VAL A 62 -2.21 7.60 -5.50
C VAL A 62 -0.72 7.81 -5.42
N VAL A 63 -0.23 8.25 -4.26
CA VAL A 63 1.19 8.33 -3.93
C VAL A 63 1.47 7.25 -2.89
N ASN A 64 2.37 6.32 -3.22
CA ASN A 64 2.68 5.18 -2.36
C ASN A 64 3.85 5.49 -1.42
N GLN A 65 4.05 4.67 -0.39
CA GLN A 65 5.19 4.77 0.53
C GLN A 65 6.54 4.95 -0.19
N ALA A 66 6.83 4.14 -1.22
CA ALA A 66 8.10 4.23 -1.94
C ALA A 66 8.29 5.60 -2.65
N ASP A 67 7.19 6.21 -3.11
CA ASP A 67 7.21 7.53 -3.73
C ASP A 67 7.44 8.60 -2.64
N ILE A 68 6.79 8.47 -1.48
CA ILE A 68 6.98 9.34 -0.30
C ILE A 68 8.42 9.27 0.21
N ASP A 69 8.98 8.06 0.35
CA ASP A 69 10.34 7.82 0.81
C ASP A 69 11.36 8.43 -0.15
N THR A 70 11.09 8.37 -1.46
CA THR A 70 11.98 8.95 -2.49
C THR A 70 11.94 10.47 -2.46
N LEU A 71 10.79 11.06 -2.17
CA LEU A 71 10.61 12.52 -2.09
C LEU A 71 11.28 13.12 -0.85
N GLN A 72 11.47 12.35 0.23
CA GLN A 72 11.96 12.86 1.52
C GLN A 72 11.18 14.11 1.95
N ALA A 73 9.87 14.04 1.79
CA ALA A 73 8.96 15.14 2.07
C ALA A 73 8.97 15.49 3.57
N THR A 74 8.99 16.79 3.87
CA THR A 74 8.96 17.28 5.26
C THR A 74 7.54 17.61 5.73
N SER A 75 6.62 17.71 4.78
CA SER A 75 5.22 18.08 4.98
C SER A 75 4.31 17.37 3.98
N ILE A 76 3.00 17.35 4.21
CA ILE A 76 2.05 16.74 3.26
C ILE A 76 1.92 17.60 2.00
N SER A 77 2.16 18.90 2.11
CA SER A 77 2.27 19.84 0.99
C SER A 77 3.26 19.35 -0.06
N ASP A 78 4.46 18.94 0.36
CA ASP A 78 5.54 18.49 -0.53
C ASP A 78 5.14 17.21 -1.28
N VAL A 79 4.46 16.28 -0.59
CA VAL A 79 3.95 15.05 -1.20
C VAL A 79 2.91 15.39 -2.27
N LEU A 80 1.98 16.30 -1.94
CA LEU A 80 0.86 16.67 -2.80
C LEU A 80 1.25 17.58 -3.97
N GLU A 81 2.38 18.27 -3.92
CA GLU A 81 2.91 19.06 -5.04
C GLU A 81 3.18 18.21 -6.29
N THR A 82 3.49 16.93 -6.10
CA THR A 82 3.65 15.96 -7.20
C THR A 82 2.34 15.58 -7.87
N VAL A 83 1.20 15.93 -7.26
CA VAL A 83 -0.13 15.52 -7.71
C VAL A 83 -0.74 16.59 -8.63
N PRO A 84 -1.11 16.25 -9.87
CA PRO A 84 -1.65 17.23 -10.80
C PRO A 84 -3.03 17.75 -10.35
N GLY A 85 -3.21 19.06 -10.47
CA GLY A 85 -4.46 19.75 -10.14
C GLY A 85 -4.71 19.91 -8.64
N VAL A 86 -3.69 19.66 -7.81
CA VAL A 86 -3.64 20.03 -6.40
C VAL A 86 -2.67 21.20 -6.25
N THR A 87 -3.07 22.24 -5.53
CA THR A 87 -2.14 23.30 -5.13
C THR A 87 -2.32 23.59 -3.65
N ILE A 88 -1.25 23.92 -2.95
CA ILE A 88 -1.33 24.26 -1.54
C ILE A 88 -1.64 25.75 -1.39
N ILE A 89 -2.50 26.08 -0.44
CA ILE A 89 -2.90 27.45 -0.11
C ILE A 89 -2.58 27.70 1.35
N GLY A 90 -1.72 28.69 1.60
CA GLY A 90 -1.28 29.00 2.95
C GLY A 90 0.18 29.39 2.98
N SER A 91 0.66 29.67 4.19
CA SER A 91 2.10 29.85 4.44
C SER A 91 2.78 28.49 4.32
N GLU A 92 4.05 28.43 3.87
CA GLU A 92 4.96 27.25 3.85
C GLU A 92 5.26 26.66 5.25
N ARG A 93 4.36 26.86 6.21
CA ARG A 93 4.49 26.28 7.54
C ARG A 93 4.19 24.78 7.41
N ILE A 94 5.11 23.98 7.93
CA ILE A 94 4.97 22.53 8.11
C ILE A 94 3.65 22.16 8.81
N LEU A 95 3.08 23.07 9.60
CA LEU A 95 1.84 22.89 10.32
C LEU A 95 0.82 23.95 9.89
N GLY A 96 -0.29 23.51 9.31
CA GLY A 96 -1.40 24.38 8.89
C GLY A 96 -1.59 24.46 7.39
N GLU A 97 -1.70 23.31 6.75
CA GLU A 97 -1.84 23.22 5.30
C GLU A 97 -3.31 23.36 4.90
N SER A 98 -3.55 24.07 3.81
CA SER A 98 -4.87 24.09 3.15
C SER A 98 -4.69 23.66 1.71
N PHE A 99 -5.63 22.85 1.22
CA PHE A 99 -5.53 22.26 -0.10
C PHE A 99 -6.44 23.01 -1.07
N ASN A 100 -5.97 23.20 -2.29
CA ASN A 100 -6.78 23.52 -3.44
C ASN A 100 -6.86 22.28 -4.32
N ILE A 101 -8.04 21.88 -4.76
CA ILE A 101 -8.19 20.82 -5.74
C ILE A 101 -9.04 21.34 -6.88
N ARG A 102 -8.43 21.56 -8.05
CA ARG A 102 -9.09 22.09 -9.27
C ARG A 102 -9.91 23.37 -9.03
N GLY A 103 -9.41 24.29 -8.21
CA GLY A 103 -10.07 25.57 -7.90
C GLY A 103 -10.95 25.56 -6.65
N ILE A 104 -11.18 24.40 -6.03
CA ILE A 104 -11.97 24.25 -4.80
C ILE A 104 -11.05 24.33 -3.58
N GLY A 105 -11.45 25.03 -2.52
CA GLY A 105 -10.67 25.17 -1.28
C GLY A 105 -9.85 26.47 -1.17
N SER A 106 -10.08 27.46 -2.05
CA SER A 106 -9.39 28.75 -2.02
C SER A 106 -9.76 29.61 -0.81
N ALA A 107 -8.81 30.46 -0.36
CA ALA A 107 -8.97 31.36 0.78
C ALA A 107 -10.18 32.32 0.63
N GLU A 108 -10.55 32.63 -0.61
CA GLU A 108 -11.73 33.44 -0.98
C GLU A 108 -13.06 32.68 -0.76
N THR A 109 -13.00 31.34 -0.73
CA THR A 109 -14.16 30.44 -0.53
C THR A 109 -14.26 29.94 0.92
N SER A 110 -13.36 30.36 1.82
CA SER A 110 -13.32 29.96 3.25
C SER A 110 -14.52 30.42 4.09
N GLY A 111 -15.54 31.03 3.48
CA GLY A 111 -16.81 31.30 4.13
C GLY A 111 -17.75 30.09 4.11
N ASP A 112 -17.56 29.18 3.16
CA ASP A 112 -18.32 27.94 3.03
C ASP A 112 -17.42 26.78 3.47
N GLU A 113 -17.93 25.98 4.42
CA GLU A 113 -17.43 24.68 4.86
C GLU A 113 -16.46 24.04 3.86
N SER A 114 -15.21 23.76 4.29
CA SER A 114 -14.16 23.19 3.44
C SER A 114 -14.73 22.07 2.54
N ARG A 115 -14.93 22.40 1.27
CA ARG A 115 -15.52 21.51 0.24
C ARG A 115 -14.59 20.35 -0.10
N ILE A 116 -13.43 20.29 0.52
CA ILE A 116 -12.46 19.22 0.45
C ILE A 116 -12.57 18.39 1.71
N ILE A 117 -12.88 17.12 1.51
CA ILE A 117 -12.94 16.16 2.60
C ILE A 117 -11.58 15.51 2.74
N VAL A 118 -11.00 15.63 3.93
CA VAL A 118 -9.78 14.93 4.31
C VAL A 118 -10.16 13.75 5.19
N ASN A 119 -9.77 12.55 4.75
CA ASN A 119 -10.00 11.32 5.49
C ASN A 119 -8.65 10.69 5.85
N VAL A 120 -8.52 10.28 7.11
CA VAL A 120 -7.35 9.53 7.60
C VAL A 120 -7.88 8.18 8.09
N ASP A 121 -7.41 7.08 7.48
CA ASP A 121 -7.86 5.72 7.77
C ASP A 121 -9.40 5.56 7.77
N GLY A 122 -10.08 6.27 6.86
CA GLY A 122 -11.53 6.26 6.73
C GLY A 122 -12.29 7.17 7.71
N ALA A 123 -11.60 7.83 8.64
CA ALA A 123 -12.19 8.83 9.53
C ALA A 123 -12.05 10.24 8.96
N LYS A 124 -13.18 10.96 8.85
CA LYS A 124 -13.20 12.37 8.44
C LYS A 124 -12.46 13.23 9.45
N LYS A 125 -11.43 13.93 8.98
CA LYS A 125 -10.73 14.98 9.72
C LYS A 125 -11.22 16.32 9.22
N PHE A 126 -11.62 17.17 10.14
CA PHE A 126 -12.04 18.52 9.85
C PHE A 126 -11.46 19.45 10.91
N TYR A 127 -10.80 20.50 10.46
CA TYR A 127 -10.32 21.57 11.29
C TYR A 127 -10.35 22.84 10.46
N GLU A 128 -10.92 23.90 11.03
CA GLU A 128 -10.95 25.21 10.41
C GLU A 128 -10.79 26.26 11.49
N GLN A 129 -9.70 27.02 11.40
CA GLN A 129 -9.42 28.13 12.29
C GLN A 129 -8.77 29.24 11.47
N TYR A 130 -9.24 30.47 11.67
CA TYR A 130 -8.82 31.64 10.90
C TYR A 130 -7.29 31.72 10.76
N ARG A 131 -6.82 31.62 9.51
CA ARG A 131 -5.39 31.70 9.11
C ARG A 131 -4.45 30.65 9.74
N MET A 132 -4.98 29.59 10.34
CA MET A 132 -4.16 28.50 10.90
C MET A 132 -4.06 27.28 9.98
N GLY A 133 -4.77 27.26 8.86
CA GLY A 133 -4.81 26.10 7.96
C GLY A 133 -5.80 25.03 8.40
N SER A 134 -5.89 23.94 7.63
CA SER A 134 -6.94 22.92 7.76
C SER A 134 -6.43 21.54 8.17
N PHE A 135 -5.16 21.24 7.86
CA PHE A 135 -4.59 19.92 8.10
C PHE A 135 -3.20 20.00 8.73
N PHE A 136 -2.96 19.08 9.66
CA PHE A 136 -1.75 19.02 10.48
C PHE A 136 -1.39 17.55 10.63
N SER A 137 -0.41 17.10 9.86
CA SER A 137 0.17 15.78 10.05
C SER A 137 1.51 15.66 9.33
N ASP A 138 2.22 14.58 9.63
CA ASP A 138 3.53 14.27 9.10
C ASP A 138 3.40 13.23 7.97
N PRO A 139 4.05 13.41 6.80
CA PRO A 139 4.13 12.41 5.74
C PRO A 139 4.60 11.02 6.20
N GLU A 140 5.49 10.93 7.18
CA GLU A 140 6.05 9.65 7.63
C GLU A 140 4.99 8.73 8.30
N LEU A 141 3.84 9.29 8.72
CA LEU A 141 2.77 8.52 9.34
C LEU A 141 1.92 7.75 8.32
N TYR A 142 2.06 8.04 7.02
CA TYR A 142 1.17 7.53 5.98
C TYR A 142 1.87 6.57 5.03
N LYS A 143 1.23 5.40 4.81
CA LYS A 143 1.68 4.43 3.80
C LYS A 143 1.29 4.79 2.39
N GLN A 144 0.22 5.55 2.26
CA GLN A 144 -0.41 5.85 1.00
C GLN A 144 -1.25 7.11 1.15
N VAL A 145 -1.15 7.99 0.16
CA VAL A 145 -1.98 9.18 0.04
C VAL A 145 -2.78 9.07 -1.25
N GLU A 146 -4.10 9.16 -1.14
CA GLU A 146 -5.01 9.10 -2.28
C GLU A 146 -5.71 10.44 -2.48
N VAL A 147 -5.63 10.96 -3.69
CA VAL A 147 -6.30 12.20 -4.10
C VAL A 147 -7.35 11.87 -5.14
N LEU A 148 -8.60 11.98 -4.73
CA LEU A 148 -9.76 11.79 -5.58
C LEU A 148 -10.28 13.16 -6.04
N ARG A 149 -10.25 13.42 -7.34
CA ARG A 149 -10.63 14.71 -7.92
C ARG A 149 -11.99 14.64 -8.61
N GLY A 150 -12.84 15.64 -8.38
CA GLY A 150 -14.13 15.80 -9.03
C GLY A 150 -15.34 15.39 -8.16
N PRO A 151 -16.56 15.68 -8.63
CA PRO A 151 -17.79 15.63 -7.83
C PRO A 151 -18.19 14.23 -7.37
N ALA A 152 -17.78 13.18 -8.10
CA ALA A 152 -18.03 11.79 -7.71
C ALA A 152 -17.42 11.44 -6.33
N SER A 153 -16.36 12.17 -5.91
CA SER A 153 -15.76 11.99 -4.57
C SER A 153 -16.75 12.37 -3.49
N SER A 154 -17.42 13.51 -3.64
CA SER A 154 -18.35 14.03 -2.64
C SER A 154 -19.56 13.11 -2.45
N THR A 155 -20.05 12.46 -3.51
CA THR A 155 -21.15 11.49 -3.38
C THR A 155 -20.78 10.27 -2.51
N LEU A 156 -19.51 9.86 -2.50
CA LEU A 156 -19.05 8.68 -1.74
C LEU A 156 -18.60 9.03 -0.32
N TYR A 157 -18.08 10.25 -0.09
CA TYR A 157 -17.43 10.63 1.16
C TYR A 157 -18.09 11.80 1.91
N GLY A 158 -18.98 12.57 1.27
CA GLY A 158 -19.69 13.71 1.86
C GLY A 158 -19.82 14.92 0.94
#